data_AF-A0A5N5KKK5-F1
#
_entry.id   AF-A0A5N5KKK5-F1
#
_cell.length_a   1.000
_cell.length_b   1.000
_cell.length_c   1.000
_cell.angle_alpha   90.00
_cell.angle_beta   90.00
_cell.angle_gamma   90.00
#
_symmetry.space_group_name_H-M   'P 1'
#
loop_
_entity.id
_entity.type
_entity.pdbx_description
1 polymer ?
#
loop_
_entity_poly.entity_id
_entity_poly.type
_entity_poly.pdbx_seq_one_letter_code
_entity_poly.pdbx_strand_id
1 'polypeptide(L)'
;MEKVVLSKTQVFLTNASLLYKDMCPEQARFLMKKQQMNGAALPDTVLCSFCFQWRRPGEYHVRLQPKCRPSVRIRKLLRREQAHKRLGSQEIKLLQRFRRASTVLVRIHVQYILHLK
;
A
#
# COMPACT_ATOMS: atom_id res chain seq x y z
N MET A 1 2.70 11.47 6.23
CA MET A 1 1.44 10.97 6.81
C MET A 1 0.49 12.15 6.83
N GLU A 2 -0.36 12.25 5.82
CA GLU A 2 -1.38 13.30 5.76
C GLU A 2 -2.40 13.08 6.88
N LYS A 3 -2.51 14.06 7.79
CA LYS A 3 -3.57 14.07 8.79
C LYS A 3 -4.85 14.54 8.10
N VAL A 4 -5.67 13.60 7.65
CA VAL A 4 -7.03 13.91 7.18
C VAL A 4 -7.82 14.38 8.40
N VAL A 5 -8.19 15.67 8.43
CA VAL A 5 -9.09 16.21 9.45
C VAL A 5 -10.48 15.65 9.15
N LEU A 6 -10.83 14.58 9.85
CA LEU A 6 -12.08 13.86 9.67
C LEU A 6 -13.20 14.62 10.38
N SER A 7 -14.32 14.87 9.70
CA SER A 7 -15.45 15.61 10.29
C SER A 7 -16.10 14.82 11.42
N LYS A 8 -16.77 15.49 12.37
CA LYS A 8 -17.46 14.83 13.50
C LYS A 8 -18.41 13.71 13.03
N THR A 9 -19.12 13.97 11.93
CA THR A 9 -20.02 13.00 11.29
C THR A 9 -19.27 11.78 10.75
N GLN A 10 -18.13 11.97 10.08
CA GLN A 10 -17.33 10.86 9.55
C GLN A 10 -16.73 10.01 10.66
N VAL A 11 -16.27 10.63 11.75
CA VAL A 11 -15.80 9.92 12.94
C VAL A 11 -16.91 9.06 13.53
N PHE A 12 -18.12 9.63 13.68
CA PHE A 12 -19.29 8.90 14.16
C PHE A 12 -19.62 7.70 13.27
N LEU A 13 -19.70 7.90 11.95
CA LEU A 13 -20.00 6.82 11.00
C LEU A 13 -18.94 5.72 11.05
N THR A 14 -17.65 6.09 11.12
CA THR A 14 -16.55 5.13 11.22
C THR A 14 -16.70 4.29 12.48
N ASN A 15 -16.87 4.94 13.64
CA ASN A 15 -16.98 4.27 14.94
C ASN A 15 -18.21 3.35 15.01
N ALA A 16 -19.36 3.84 14.57
CA ALA A 16 -20.58 3.04 14.51
C ALA A 16 -20.39 1.79 13.64
N SER A 17 -19.79 1.94 12.46
CA SER A 17 -19.55 0.80 11.57
C SER A 17 -18.60 -0.24 12.15
N LEU A 18 -17.60 0.18 12.95
CA LEU A 18 -16.69 -0.72 13.64
C LEU A 18 -17.37 -1.55 14.72
N LEU A 19 -18.41 -1.01 15.37
CA LEU A 19 -19.22 -1.75 16.34
C LEU A 19 -20.10 -2.79 15.66
N TYR A 20 -20.72 -2.43 14.52
CA TYR A 20 -21.61 -3.34 13.80
C TYR A 20 -20.89 -4.36 12.94
N LYS A 21 -19.58 -4.22 12.67
CA LYS A 21 -18.87 -5.07 11.70
C LYS A 21 -18.99 -6.58 11.98
N ASP A 22 -18.96 -6.97 13.26
CA ASP A 22 -18.97 -8.37 13.70
C ASP A 22 -20.41 -8.85 13.96
N MET A 23 -21.36 -7.94 14.26
CA MET A 23 -22.77 -8.27 14.56
C MET A 23 -23.67 -8.27 13.32
N CYS A 24 -23.56 -7.24 12.49
CA CYS A 24 -24.37 -7.01 11.30
C CYS A 24 -23.50 -6.38 10.19
N PRO A 25 -22.85 -7.20 9.35
CA PRO A 25 -21.91 -6.72 8.34
C PRO A 25 -22.58 -5.81 7.30
N GLU A 26 -23.86 -6.03 6.98
CA GLU A 26 -24.60 -5.17 6.04
C GLU A 26 -24.79 -3.74 6.58
N GLN A 27 -25.07 -3.61 7.88
CA GLN A 27 -25.20 -2.29 8.51
C GLN A 27 -23.85 -1.57 8.53
N ALA A 28 -22.76 -2.28 8.82
CA ALA A 28 -21.41 -1.72 8.74
C ALA A 28 -21.08 -1.25 7.31
N ARG A 29 -21.40 -2.05 6.28
CA ARG A 29 -21.20 -1.69 4.86
C ARG A 29 -22.01 -0.45 4.47
N PHE A 30 -23.27 -0.36 4.90
CA PHE A 30 -24.13 0.78 4.62
C PHE A 30 -23.56 2.09 5.20
N LEU A 31 -23.12 2.06 6.47
CA LEU A 31 -22.51 3.21 7.13
C LEU A 31 -21.23 3.65 6.42
N MET A 32 -20.40 2.69 6.00
CA MET A 32 -19.16 2.98 5.29
C MET A 32 -19.38 3.52 3.88
N LYS A 33 -20.39 3.02 3.15
CA LYS A 33 -20.82 3.61 1.88
C LYS A 33 -21.21 5.07 2.06
N LYS A 34 -22.00 5.38 3.09
CA LYS A 34 -22.41 6.75 3.40
C LYS A 34 -21.22 7.65 3.76
N GLN A 35 -20.24 7.14 4.52
CA GLN A 35 -19.03 7.87 4.83
C GLN A 35 -18.19 8.18 3.57
N GLN A 36 -18.04 7.20 2.67
CA GLN A 36 -17.21 7.36 1.47
C GLN A 36 -17.84 8.34 0.46
N MET A 37 -19.18 8.44 0.42
CA MET A 37 -19.87 9.45 -0.40
C MET A 37 -19.71 10.88 0.12
N ASN A 38 -19.54 11.05 1.44
CA ASN A 38 -19.53 12.37 2.10
C ASN A 38 -18.15 12.73 2.67
N GLY A 39 -17.11 11.99 2.32
CA GLY A 39 -15.84 12.10 3.02
C GLY A 39 -14.64 11.54 2.29
N ALA A 40 -13.49 11.66 2.95
CA ALA A 40 -12.24 11.14 2.43
C ALA A 40 -12.31 9.60 2.31
N ALA A 41 -11.95 9.09 1.15
CA ALA A 41 -11.89 7.66 0.92
C ALA A 41 -10.82 7.03 1.82
N LEU A 42 -11.21 5.99 2.56
CA LEU A 42 -10.25 5.16 3.30
C LEU A 42 -9.41 4.33 2.32
N PRO A 43 -8.16 3.98 2.67
CA PRO A 43 -7.33 3.13 1.84
C PRO A 43 -7.97 1.75 1.60
N ASP A 44 -7.74 1.20 0.40
CA ASP A 44 -8.17 -0.15 -0.01
C ASP A 44 -7.61 -1.28 0.88
N THR A 45 -6.57 -0.98 1.67
CA THR A 45 -6.01 -1.91 2.65
C THR A 45 -6.90 -2.09 3.87
N VAL A 46 -7.71 -1.09 4.19
CA VAL A 46 -8.56 -1.05 5.39
C VAL A 46 -10.02 -1.35 5.05
N LEU A 47 -10.48 -0.86 3.90
CA LEU A 47 -11.87 -1.01 3.44
C LEU A 47 -11.88 -1.49 1.99
N CYS A 48 -12.80 -2.39 1.62
CA CYS A 48 -13.00 -2.71 0.22
C CYS A 48 -13.72 -1.55 -0.52
N SER A 49 -13.12 -1.02 -1.58
CA SER A 49 -13.73 0.03 -2.42
C SER A 49 -15.02 -0.39 -3.13
N PHE A 50 -15.23 -1.69 -3.34
CA PHE A 50 -16.42 -2.18 -4.06
C PHE A 50 -17.60 -2.46 -3.13
N CYS A 51 -17.36 -3.25 -2.08
CA CYS A 51 -18.42 -3.70 -1.17
C CYS A 51 -18.45 -2.95 0.17
N PHE A 52 -17.55 -1.99 0.39
CA PHE A 52 -17.44 -1.19 1.63
C PHE A 52 -17.28 -2.05 2.90
N GLN A 53 -16.78 -3.27 2.76
CA GLN A 53 -16.53 -4.16 3.89
C GLN A 53 -15.18 -3.84 4.53
N TRP A 54 -15.15 -3.86 5.86
CA TRP A 54 -13.92 -3.78 6.66
C TRP A 54 -13.01 -4.97 6.34
N ARG A 55 -11.74 -4.69 6.06
CA ARG A 55 -10.73 -5.72 5.80
C ARG A 55 -9.96 -6.00 7.08
N ARG A 56 -10.12 -7.20 7.64
CA ARG A 56 -9.32 -7.69 8.76
C ARG A 56 -8.19 -8.58 8.23
N PRO A 57 -6.94 -8.35 8.65
CA PRO A 57 -5.87 -9.31 8.41
C PRO A 57 -6.27 -10.68 8.97
N GLY A 58 -6.23 -11.73 8.15
CA GLY A 58 -6.62 -13.10 8.53
C GLY A 58 -7.97 -13.56 7.99
N GLU A 59 -8.95 -12.68 7.86
CA GLU A 59 -10.26 -13.00 7.26
C GLU A 59 -10.23 -12.91 5.72
N TYR A 60 -9.37 -12.06 5.18
CA TYR A 60 -9.19 -11.89 3.74
C TYR A 60 -7.85 -12.43 3.26
N HIS A 61 -7.86 -13.11 2.11
CA HIS A 61 -6.65 -13.61 1.48
C HIS A 61 -5.86 -12.46 0.87
N VAL A 62 -4.81 -12.02 1.58
CA VAL A 62 -3.82 -11.09 1.02
C VAL A 62 -2.72 -11.90 0.36
N ARG A 63 -2.68 -11.88 -0.98
CA ARG A 63 -1.54 -12.42 -1.72
C ARG A 63 -0.50 -11.34 -1.88
N LEU A 64 0.70 -11.59 -1.36
CA LEU A 64 1.85 -10.78 -1.71
C LEU A 64 2.15 -10.99 -3.18
N GLN A 65 2.25 -9.89 -3.92
CA GLN A 65 2.67 -9.95 -5.31
C GLN A 65 4.05 -10.62 -5.40
N PRO A 66 4.28 -11.50 -6.39
CA PRO A 66 5.55 -12.20 -6.52
C PRO A 66 6.73 -11.24 -6.45
N LYS A 67 7.78 -11.68 -5.76
CA LYS A 67 8.99 -10.91 -5.55
C LYS A 67 9.60 -10.54 -6.92
N CYS A 68 9.49 -9.26 -7.30
CA CYS A 68 10.20 -8.69 -8.45
C CYS A 68 11.71 -8.84 -8.20
N ARG A 69 12.31 -9.93 -8.70
CA ARG A 69 13.75 -10.16 -8.59
C ARG A 69 14.45 -9.13 -9.46
N PRO A 70 15.39 -8.32 -8.93
CA PRO A 70 16.14 -7.39 -9.75
C PRO A 70 16.95 -8.17 -10.79
N SER A 71 16.78 -7.79 -12.06
CA SER A 71 17.60 -8.30 -13.15
C SER A 71 19.06 -7.90 -12.96
N VAL A 72 19.98 -8.58 -13.65
CA VAL A 72 21.42 -8.29 -13.57
C VAL A 72 21.72 -6.81 -13.89
N ARG A 73 21.02 -6.26 -14.90
CA ARG A 73 21.14 -4.84 -15.28
C ARG A 73 20.75 -3.93 -14.12
N ILE A 74 19.63 -4.20 -13.46
CA ILE A 74 19.16 -3.41 -12.31
C ILE A 74 20.12 -3.53 -11.13
N ARG A 75 20.65 -4.72 -10.82
CA ARG A 75 21.66 -4.88 -9.75
C ARG A 75 22.92 -4.07 -10.03
N LYS A 76 23.39 -4.01 -11.28
CA LYS A 76 24.55 -3.18 -11.66
C LYS A 76 24.26 -1.69 -11.48
N LEU A 77 23.07 -1.24 -11.89
CA LEU A 77 22.66 0.16 -11.73
C LEU A 77 22.53 0.54 -10.25
N LEU A 78 21.93 -0.31 -9.42
CA LEU A 78 21.81 -0.09 -7.98
C LEU A 78 23.17 0.01 -7.30
N ARG A 79 24.14 -0.84 -7.67
CA ARG A 79 25.52 -0.74 -7.15
C ARG A 79 26.22 0.55 -7.59
N ARG A 80 26.02 0.98 -8.84
CA ARG A 80 26.56 2.26 -9.33
C ARG A 80 25.96 3.45 -8.58
N GLU A 81 24.66 3.39 -8.30
CA GLU A 81 23.95 4.40 -7.53
C GLU A 81 24.47 4.48 -6.08
N GLN A 82 24.69 3.33 -5.42
CA GLN A 82 25.31 3.27 -4.09
C GLN A 82 26.74 3.79 -4.07
N ALA A 83 27.50 3.54 -5.14
CA ALA A 83 28.84 4.10 -5.31
C ALA A 83 28.82 5.59 -5.75
N HIS A 84 27.67 6.27 -5.67
CA HIS A 84 27.47 7.67 -6.06
C HIS A 84 27.92 8.01 -7.50
N LYS A 85 27.96 7.02 -8.40
CA LYS A 85 28.33 7.23 -9.80
C LYS A 85 27.16 7.86 -10.57
N ARG A 86 27.47 8.77 -11.50
CA ARG A 86 26.47 9.34 -12.41
C ARG A 86 25.80 8.23 -13.24
N LEU A 87 24.48 8.32 -13.32
CA LEU A 87 23.62 7.46 -14.13
C LEU A 87 23.04 8.26 -15.29
N GLY A 88 22.89 7.61 -16.44
CA GLY A 88 22.22 8.20 -17.59
C GLY A 88 20.71 8.36 -17.35
N SER A 89 20.08 9.26 -18.11
CA SER A 89 18.63 9.53 -18.01
C SER A 89 17.77 8.28 -18.22
N GLN A 90 18.15 7.38 -19.13
CA GLN A 90 17.48 6.10 -19.35
C GLN A 90 17.65 5.13 -18.17
N GLU A 91 18.84 5.08 -17.57
CA GLU A 91 19.15 4.23 -16.42
C GLU A 91 18.34 4.66 -15.19
N ILE A 92 18.19 5.98 -14.99
CA ILE A 92 17.35 6.56 -13.95
C ILE A 92 15.87 6.19 -14.16
N LYS A 93 15.34 6.35 -15.37
CA LYS A 93 13.97 5.95 -15.71
C LYS A 93 13.73 4.45 -15.43
N LEU A 94 14.71 3.61 -15.75
CA LEU A 94 14.64 2.17 -15.48
C LEU A 94 14.60 1.86 -13.98
N LEU A 95 15.47 2.49 -13.18
CA LEU A 95 15.46 2.34 -11.72
C LEU A 95 14.16 2.84 -11.09
N GLN A 96 13.61 3.95 -11.57
CA GLN A 96 12.33 4.46 -11.11
C GLN A 96 11.19 3.47 -11.39
N ARG A 97 11.11 2.90 -12.60
CA ARG A 97 10.12 1.86 -12.93
C ARG A 97 10.25 0.65 -12.01
N PHE A 98 11.49 0.19 -11.79
CA PHE A 98 11.74 -0.92 -10.87
C PHE A 98 11.31 -0.61 -9.45
N ARG A 99 11.64 0.57 -8.92
CA ARG A 99 11.23 1.00 -7.57
C ARG A 99 9.72 1.11 -7.42
N ARG A 100 9.00 1.56 -8.45
CA ARG A 100 7.53 1.61 -8.47
C ARG A 100 6.90 0.22 -8.47
N ALA A 101 7.52 -0.73 -9.18
CA ALA A 101 7.08 -2.13 -9.22
C ALA A 101 7.59 -2.97 -8.03
N SER A 102 8.49 -2.43 -7.21
CA SER A 102 9.08 -3.15 -6.07
C SER A 102 8.22 -2.98 -4.84
N THR A 103 7.80 -4.10 -4.24
CA THR A 103 7.17 -4.10 -2.93
C THR A 103 8.18 -3.79 -1.82
N VAL A 104 7.70 -3.41 -0.64
CA VAL A 104 8.55 -3.17 0.55
C VAL A 104 9.47 -4.37 0.83
N LEU A 105 8.96 -5.60 0.67
CA LEU A 105 9.73 -6.83 0.81
C LEU A 105 10.87 -6.96 -0.21
N VAL A 106 10.64 -6.56 -1.46
CA VAL A 106 11.68 -6.53 -2.49
C VAL A 106 12.76 -5.52 -2.12
N ARG A 107 12.38 -4.32 -1.64
CA ARG A 107 13.34 -3.30 -1.21
C ARG A 107 14.27 -3.79 -0.11
N ILE A 108 13.72 -4.40 0.94
CA ILE A 108 14.50 -4.94 2.06
C ILE A 108 15.50 -6.00 1.57
N HIS A 109 15.04 -6.91 0.71
CA HIS A 109 15.91 -7.95 0.17
C HIS A 109 16.99 -7.42 -0.79
N VAL A 110 16.67 -6.40 -1.59
CA VAL A 110 17.64 -5.73 -2.47
C VAL A 110 18.71 -5.03 -1.63
N GLN A 111 18.32 -4.32 -0.58
CA GLN A 111 19.24 -3.68 0.36
C GLN A 111 20.19 -4.72 0.98
N TYR A 112 19.65 -5.84 1.45
CA TYR A 112 20.44 -6.94 2.03
C TYR A 112 21.45 -7.52 1.02
N ILE A 113 21.04 -7.81 -0.22
CA ILE A 113 21.95 -8.31 -1.27
C ILE A 113 23.06 -7.30 -1.59
N LEU A 114 22.73 -6.01 -1.59
CA LEU A 114 23.69 -4.96 -1.93
C LEU A 114 24.67 -4.63 -0.80
N HIS A 115 24.34 -4.93 0.46
CA HIS A 115 25.22 -4.71 1.62
C HIS A 115 26.04 -5.94 2.03
N LEU A 116 25.72 -7.13 1.51
CA LEU A 116 26.45 -8.39 1.76
C LEU A 116 27.62 -8.66 0.80
N LYS A 117 27.97 -7.70 -0.04
CA LYS A 117 29.13 -7.72 -0.94
C LYS A 117 29.74 -6.34 -1.04
#